data_AF-A0A429X655-F1
#
_entry.id   AF-A0A429X655-F1
#
_cell.length_a   1.000
_cell.length_b   1.000
_cell.length_c   1.000
_cell.angle_alpha   90.00
_cell.angle_beta   90.00
_cell.angle_gamma   90.00
#
_symmetry.space_group_name_H-M   'P 1'
#
loop_
_entity.id
_entity.type
_entity.pdbx_description
1 polymer ?
#
loop_
_entity_poly.entity_id
_entity_poly.type
_entity_poly.pdbx_seq_one_letter_code
_entity_poly.pdbx_strand_id
1 'polypeptide(L)'
;MLLLFTAAIGATFESLSGMDLRTTAQMILSDSKKLKDEPVSDAIQVGKLAEEETRPLEEAFDWSRYPAKKVVATGYTAGEESTGKQPGHPSYGITYSGVKVKRDLYSTVAADPKVFPIGTILFIPGYGYGVVADTGSAIKGNKLDLYYETVDEVYSNWGKRTLDVHIIKRGSGKITEDELTALNEDETMQVFRQSYLKTED
;
A
#
# COMPACT_ATOMS: atom_id res chain seq x y z
N MET A 1 26.61 31.94 -41.78
CA MET A 1 26.82 31.60 -40.35
C MET A 1 26.13 30.30 -39.93
N LEU A 2 24.99 29.90 -40.52
CA LEU A 2 24.29 28.65 -40.18
C LEU A 2 25.02 27.36 -40.64
N LEU A 3 25.63 27.38 -41.83
CA LEU A 3 26.36 26.22 -42.41
C LEU A 3 27.65 25.86 -41.67
N LEU A 4 28.31 26.83 -41.03
CA LEU A 4 29.52 26.60 -40.23
C LEU A 4 29.19 26.00 -38.85
N PHE A 5 27.97 26.25 -38.34
CA PHE A 5 27.53 25.78 -37.04
C PHE A 5 27.14 24.29 -37.07
N THR A 6 26.49 23.84 -38.16
CA THR A 6 26.13 22.42 -38.34
C THR A 6 27.35 21.53 -38.60
N ALA A 7 28.36 22.04 -39.33
CA ALA A 7 29.61 21.31 -39.55
C ALA A 7 30.42 21.15 -38.24
N ALA A 8 30.41 22.16 -37.37
CA ALA A 8 31.09 22.10 -36.07
C ALA A 8 30.44 21.08 -35.12
N ILE A 9 29.11 20.97 -35.11
CA ILE A 9 28.39 19.99 -34.29
C ILE A 9 28.70 18.56 -34.77
N GLY A 10 28.73 18.33 -36.08
CA GLY A 10 29.08 17.03 -36.66
C GLY A 10 30.51 16.59 -36.31
N ALA A 11 31.50 17.48 -36.50
CA ALA A 11 32.89 17.19 -36.18
C ALA A 11 33.13 16.96 -34.67
N THR A 12 32.38 17.65 -33.81
CA THR A 12 32.46 17.46 -32.36
C THR A 12 31.86 16.12 -31.93
N PHE A 13 30.76 15.70 -32.55
CA PHE A 13 30.13 14.40 -32.27
C PHE A 13 31.02 13.22 -32.69
N GLU A 14 31.68 13.30 -33.85
CA GLU A 14 32.62 12.27 -34.31
C GLU A 14 33.89 12.21 -33.43
N SER A 15 34.41 13.36 -33.00
CA SER A 15 35.57 13.46 -32.10
C SER A 15 35.30 12.88 -30.70
N LEU A 16 34.11 13.13 -30.16
CA LEU A 16 33.77 12.72 -28.79
C LEU A 16 33.32 11.26 -28.70
N SER A 17 32.61 10.76 -29.72
CA SER A 17 32.07 9.39 -29.75
C SER A 17 32.96 8.38 -30.48
N GLY A 18 33.89 8.86 -31.33
CA GLY A 18 34.74 8.03 -32.17
C GLY A 18 34.00 7.29 -33.30
N MET A 19 32.72 7.59 -33.53
CA MET A 19 31.87 6.92 -34.50
C MET A 19 31.53 7.84 -35.68
N ASP A 20 31.73 7.33 -36.90
CA ASP A 20 31.33 8.00 -38.15
C ASP A 20 29.80 8.16 -38.21
N LEU A 21 29.34 9.36 -38.56
CA LEU A 21 27.92 9.71 -38.69
C LEU A 21 27.14 8.77 -39.61
N ARG A 22 27.80 8.18 -40.63
CA ARG A 22 27.16 7.20 -41.53
C ARG A 22 26.87 5.87 -40.84
N THR A 23 27.74 5.45 -39.92
CA THR A 23 27.58 4.22 -39.12
C THR A 23 26.43 4.37 -38.14
N THR A 24 26.33 5.53 -37.49
CA THR A 24 25.22 5.87 -36.58
C THR A 24 23.88 5.89 -37.31
N ALA A 25 23.81 6.47 -38.51
CA ALA A 25 22.60 6.46 -39.31
C ALA A 25 22.19 5.05 -39.75
N GLN A 26 23.16 4.18 -40.07
CA GLN A 26 22.92 2.78 -40.41
C GLN A 26 22.43 1.95 -39.20
N MET A 27 22.95 2.19 -37.99
CA MET A 27 22.45 1.55 -36.77
C MET A 27 21.00 1.92 -36.46
N ILE A 28 20.67 3.21 -36.55
CA ILE A 28 19.30 3.71 -36.31
C ILE A 28 18.33 3.11 -37.33
N LEU A 29 18.75 2.99 -38.60
CA LEU A 29 17.95 2.37 -39.65
C LEU A 29 17.84 0.84 -39.49
N SER A 30 18.88 0.16 -38.99
CA SER A 30 18.82 -1.28 -38.69
C SER A 30 17.93 -1.59 -37.48
N ASP A 31 17.95 -0.74 -36.44
CA ASP A 31 17.08 -0.86 -35.27
C ASP A 31 15.61 -0.61 -35.65
N SER A 32 15.36 0.34 -36.56
CA SER A 32 14.02 0.60 -37.10
C SER A 32 13.45 -0.58 -37.91
N LYS A 33 14.32 -1.39 -38.54
CA LYS A 33 13.91 -2.60 -39.27
C LYS A 33 13.67 -3.79 -38.33
N LYS A 34 14.37 -3.85 -37.19
CA LYS A 34 14.24 -4.90 -36.18
C LYS A 34 12.93 -4.82 -35.39
N LEU A 35 12.29 -3.63 -35.36
CA LEU A 35 11.02 -3.39 -34.67
C LEU A 35 9.75 -3.96 -35.34
N LYS A 36 9.86 -4.55 -36.55
CA LYS A 36 8.67 -5.00 -37.30
C LYS A 36 8.37 -6.51 -37.25
N ASP A 37 9.28 -7.34 -36.75
CA ASP A 37 9.17 -8.81 -36.87
C ASP A 37 9.15 -9.59 -35.54
N GLU A 38 8.93 -8.94 -34.38
CA GLU A 38 8.73 -9.63 -33.08
C GLU A 38 7.57 -9.01 -32.30
N PRO A 39 6.34 -9.59 -32.32
CA PRO A 39 5.29 -9.12 -31.43
C PRO A 39 4.52 -10.29 -30.79
N VAL A 40 5.10 -10.97 -29.79
CA VAL A 40 4.31 -11.85 -28.91
C VAL A 40 4.77 -11.80 -27.44
N SER A 41 6.08 -11.73 -27.14
CA SER A 41 6.57 -11.74 -25.75
C SER A 41 6.28 -10.43 -25.00
N ASP A 42 6.53 -9.29 -25.65
CA ASP A 42 6.53 -8.01 -24.96
C ASP A 42 5.10 -7.52 -24.68
N ALA A 43 4.14 -7.83 -25.56
CA ALA A 43 2.72 -7.52 -25.31
C ALA A 43 2.12 -8.39 -24.20
N ILE A 44 2.54 -9.66 -24.08
CA ILE A 44 2.14 -10.53 -22.97
C ILE A 44 2.76 -10.04 -21.66
N GLN A 45 4.01 -9.58 -21.69
CA GLN A 45 4.69 -9.08 -20.51
C GLN A 45 4.14 -7.72 -20.04
N VAL A 46 3.83 -6.81 -20.96
CA VAL A 46 3.16 -5.53 -20.66
C VAL A 46 1.72 -5.76 -20.17
N GLY A 47 1.00 -6.70 -20.79
CA GLY A 47 -0.34 -7.10 -20.33
C GLY A 47 -0.33 -7.71 -18.93
N LYS A 48 0.62 -8.61 -18.65
CA LYS A 48 0.76 -9.25 -17.33
C LYS A 48 1.18 -8.25 -16.25
N LEU A 49 2.10 -7.34 -16.53
CA LEU A 49 2.51 -6.31 -15.57
C LEU A 49 1.37 -5.33 -15.26
N ALA A 50 0.61 -4.89 -16.28
CA ALA A 50 -0.55 -4.03 -16.08
C ALA A 50 -1.72 -4.74 -15.34
N GLU A 51 -1.86 -6.05 -15.53
CA GLU A 51 -2.85 -6.87 -14.82
C GLU A 51 -2.40 -7.16 -13.37
N GLU A 52 -1.10 -7.25 -13.09
CA GLU A 52 -0.57 -7.33 -11.73
C GLU A 52 -0.73 -6.02 -10.94
N GLU A 53 -0.65 -4.85 -11.60
CA GLU A 53 -0.85 -3.53 -10.99
C GLU A 53 -2.32 -3.20 -10.64
N THR A 54 -3.29 -3.91 -11.23
CA THR A 54 -4.73 -3.59 -11.09
C THR A 54 -5.53 -4.57 -10.24
N ARG A 55 -4.91 -5.65 -9.77
CA ARG A 55 -5.60 -6.64 -8.91
C ARG A 55 -5.83 -6.10 -7.49
N PRO A 56 -6.99 -6.37 -6.89
CA PRO A 56 -7.24 -6.02 -5.49
C PRO A 56 -6.27 -6.77 -4.57
N LEU A 57 -5.93 -6.17 -3.43
CA LEU A 57 -4.99 -6.73 -2.45
C LEU A 57 -5.37 -8.16 -2.05
N GLU A 58 -6.67 -8.42 -1.89
CA GLU A 58 -7.28 -9.71 -1.58
C GLU A 58 -6.84 -10.83 -2.52
N GLU A 59 -6.57 -10.53 -3.79
CA GLU A 59 -6.22 -11.51 -4.83
C GLU A 59 -4.73 -11.49 -5.20
N ALA A 60 -3.99 -10.46 -4.76
CA ALA A 60 -2.58 -10.28 -5.08
C ALA A 60 -1.67 -11.31 -4.39
N PHE A 61 -2.09 -11.86 -3.25
CA PHE A 61 -1.30 -12.77 -2.44
C PHE A 61 -2.06 -14.05 -2.07
N ASP A 62 -1.34 -15.17 -1.97
CA ASP A 62 -1.89 -16.38 -1.36
C ASP A 62 -1.91 -16.25 0.17
N TRP A 63 -3.06 -15.81 0.71
CA TRP A 63 -3.26 -15.63 2.15
C TRP A 63 -3.37 -16.94 2.93
N SER A 64 -3.66 -18.05 2.25
CA SER A 64 -3.88 -19.35 2.89
C SER A 64 -2.61 -19.90 3.57
N ARG A 65 -1.43 -19.40 3.15
CA ARG A 65 -0.14 -19.73 3.76
C ARG A 65 0.06 -19.15 5.17
N TYR A 66 -0.73 -18.15 5.56
CA TYR A 66 -0.63 -17.51 6.87
C TYR A 66 -1.62 -18.13 7.87
N PRO A 67 -1.25 -18.22 9.17
CA PRO A 67 -2.18 -18.68 10.20
C PRO A 67 -3.45 -17.83 10.23
N ALA A 68 -4.60 -18.49 10.11
CA ALA A 68 -5.91 -17.85 10.17
C ALA A 68 -6.49 -17.89 11.60
N LYS A 69 -7.25 -16.86 11.96
CA LYS A 69 -8.00 -16.80 13.22
C LYS A 69 -9.41 -16.27 12.98
N LYS A 70 -10.42 -17.02 13.44
CA LYS A 70 -11.81 -16.56 13.43
C LYS A 70 -12.01 -15.47 14.48
N VAL A 71 -12.54 -14.32 14.06
CA VAL A 71 -12.80 -13.15 14.92
C VAL A 71 -14.18 -12.56 14.66
N VAL A 72 -14.68 -11.80 15.63
CA VAL A 72 -15.79 -10.86 15.44
C VAL A 72 -15.19 -9.47 15.27
N ALA A 73 -15.43 -8.82 14.13
CA ALA A 73 -14.92 -7.49 13.82
C ALA A 73 -16.06 -6.47 13.78
N THR A 74 -15.85 -5.34 14.46
CA THR A 74 -16.67 -4.12 14.42
C THR A 74 -15.86 -2.96 13.86
N GLY A 75 -16.47 -1.79 13.68
CA GLY A 75 -15.74 -0.55 13.36
C GLY A 75 -15.95 0.51 14.43
N TYR A 76 -14.95 1.36 14.61
CA TYR A 76 -14.95 2.47 15.56
C TYR A 76 -14.27 3.71 14.97
N THR A 77 -14.46 4.87 15.61
CA THR A 77 -13.79 6.12 15.23
C THR A 77 -13.04 6.73 16.42
N ALA A 78 -12.37 7.87 16.21
CA ALA A 78 -11.74 8.62 17.30
C ALA A 78 -12.75 9.40 18.17
N GLY A 79 -14.00 9.51 17.71
CA GLY A 79 -15.04 10.36 18.28
C GLY A 79 -15.54 9.93 19.65
N GLU A 80 -16.45 10.73 20.18
CA GLU A 80 -17.04 10.55 21.52
C GLU A 80 -17.85 9.26 21.62
N GLU A 81 -18.52 8.86 20.54
CA GLU A 81 -19.34 7.65 20.47
C GLU A 81 -18.54 6.36 20.67
N SER A 82 -17.24 6.41 20.33
CA SER A 82 -16.32 5.27 20.43
C SER A 82 -15.38 5.38 21.63
N THR A 83 -14.85 6.58 21.89
CA THR A 83 -13.75 6.79 22.85
C THR A 83 -14.12 7.69 24.04
N GLY A 84 -15.29 8.34 24.00
CA GLY A 84 -15.69 9.35 24.99
C GLY A 84 -14.91 10.66 24.91
N LYS A 85 -14.17 10.92 23.82
CA LYS A 85 -13.32 12.11 23.64
C LYS A 85 -13.78 12.95 22.45
N GLN A 86 -13.66 14.26 22.57
CA GLN A 86 -13.94 15.22 21.51
C GLN A 86 -12.65 15.81 20.92
N PRO A 87 -12.68 16.34 19.67
CA PRO A 87 -11.57 17.10 19.11
C PRO A 87 -11.10 18.20 20.08
N GLY A 88 -9.78 18.28 20.29
CA GLY A 88 -9.17 19.20 21.26
C GLY A 88 -8.81 18.56 22.61
N HIS A 89 -9.32 17.36 22.92
CA HIS A 89 -8.83 16.60 24.06
C HIS A 89 -7.37 16.13 23.82
N PRO A 90 -6.44 16.22 24.80
CA PRO A 90 -5.02 15.89 24.59
C PRO A 90 -4.75 14.47 24.06
N SER A 91 -5.63 13.52 24.40
CA SER A 91 -5.57 12.13 23.97
C SER A 91 -6.59 11.77 22.88
N TYR A 92 -7.16 12.76 22.18
CA TYR A 92 -8.05 12.53 21.04
C TYR A 92 -7.28 11.87 19.90
N GLY A 93 -7.80 10.77 19.35
CA GLY A 93 -7.15 10.02 18.29
C GLY A 93 -5.85 9.30 18.68
N ILE A 94 -5.49 9.24 19.96
CA ILE A 94 -4.31 8.50 20.44
C ILE A 94 -4.73 7.11 20.90
N THR A 95 -4.15 6.08 20.28
CA THR A 95 -4.36 4.66 20.61
C THR A 95 -3.63 4.26 21.89
N TYR A 96 -3.93 3.07 22.42
CA TYR A 96 -3.23 2.51 23.58
C TYR A 96 -1.70 2.44 23.41
N SER A 97 -1.19 2.13 22.20
CA SER A 97 0.26 2.07 21.98
C SER A 97 0.94 3.43 21.95
N GLY A 98 0.17 4.51 21.85
CA GLY A 98 0.67 5.89 21.75
C GLY A 98 0.74 6.45 20.33
N VAL A 99 0.51 5.62 19.30
CA VAL A 99 0.38 6.10 17.91
C VAL A 99 -0.99 6.70 17.68
N LYS A 100 -1.09 7.64 16.74
CA LYS A 100 -2.36 8.18 16.26
C LYS A 100 -3.11 7.12 15.47
N VAL A 101 -4.42 7.14 15.60
CA VAL A 101 -5.30 6.38 14.72
C VAL A 101 -5.03 6.76 13.26
N LYS A 102 -5.06 5.77 12.37
CA LYS A 102 -4.75 5.95 10.96
C LYS A 102 -5.58 4.98 10.12
N ARG A 103 -6.21 5.50 9.06
CA ARG A 103 -6.79 4.73 7.96
C ARG A 103 -5.93 4.94 6.72
N ASP A 104 -5.23 3.89 6.30
CA ASP A 104 -4.27 3.87 5.18
C ASP A 104 -4.06 2.40 4.75
N LEU A 105 -3.10 2.11 3.88
CA LEU A 105 -2.72 0.74 3.50
C LEU A 105 -2.55 -0.17 4.73
N TYR A 106 -1.80 0.30 5.73
CA TYR A 106 -1.73 -0.25 7.08
C TYR A 106 -2.49 0.67 8.03
N SER A 107 -3.68 0.22 8.41
CA SER A 107 -4.56 0.95 9.32
C SER A 107 -4.41 0.47 10.76
N THR A 108 -4.59 1.35 11.73
CA THR A 108 -4.62 0.98 13.15
C THR A 108 -5.89 0.21 13.49
N VAL A 109 -5.78 -0.85 14.29
CA VAL A 109 -6.94 -1.61 14.80
C VAL A 109 -6.82 -1.86 16.30
N ALA A 110 -7.97 -2.03 16.97
CA ALA A 110 -8.03 -2.42 18.37
C ALA A 110 -8.22 -3.94 18.50
N ALA A 111 -7.51 -4.56 19.45
CA ALA A 111 -7.64 -5.98 19.74
C ALA A 111 -7.36 -6.29 21.23
N ASP A 112 -7.55 -7.55 21.63
CA ASP A 112 -7.06 -8.06 22.90
C ASP A 112 -5.56 -8.43 22.80
N PRO A 113 -4.65 -7.75 23.54
CA PRO A 113 -3.22 -8.03 23.48
C PRO A 113 -2.82 -9.46 23.87
N LYS A 114 -3.68 -10.18 24.62
CA LYS A 114 -3.43 -11.59 24.97
C LYS A 114 -3.60 -12.51 23.77
N VAL A 115 -4.42 -12.13 22.79
CA VAL A 115 -4.66 -12.88 21.56
C VAL A 115 -3.74 -12.36 20.46
N PHE A 116 -3.77 -11.05 20.22
CA PHE A 116 -2.98 -10.35 19.23
C PHE A 116 -2.15 -9.26 19.91
N PRO A 117 -0.87 -9.52 20.26
CA PRO A 117 -0.01 -8.52 20.88
C PRO A 117 0.08 -7.24 20.06
N ILE A 118 0.28 -6.10 20.71
CA ILE A 118 0.52 -4.81 20.02
C ILE A 118 1.66 -4.97 18.99
N GLY A 119 1.48 -4.36 17.81
CA GLY A 119 2.34 -4.50 16.64
C GLY A 119 2.06 -5.73 15.78
N THR A 120 1.03 -6.54 16.10
CA THR A 120 0.60 -7.65 15.23
C THR A 120 0.05 -7.07 13.93
N ILE A 121 0.52 -7.60 12.80
CA ILE A 121 0.04 -7.26 11.47
C ILE A 121 -0.92 -8.34 11.01
N LEU A 122 -2.13 -7.92 10.67
CA LEU A 122 -3.21 -8.75 10.18
C LEU A 122 -3.55 -8.36 8.75
N PHE A 123 -3.92 -9.32 7.92
CA PHE A 123 -4.71 -9.06 6.74
C PHE A 123 -6.18 -9.39 7.06
N ILE A 124 -7.06 -8.41 6.81
CA ILE A 124 -8.47 -8.45 7.17
C ILE A 124 -9.28 -8.30 5.88
N PRO A 125 -9.86 -9.41 5.36
CA PRO A 125 -10.59 -9.39 4.10
C PRO A 125 -11.67 -8.31 4.06
N GLY A 126 -11.64 -7.47 3.01
CA GLY A 126 -12.59 -6.36 2.81
C GLY A 126 -12.27 -5.10 3.63
N TYR A 127 -11.15 -5.07 4.36
CA TYR A 127 -10.66 -3.88 5.07
C TYR A 127 -9.24 -3.49 4.66
N GLY A 128 -8.35 -4.48 4.51
CA GLY A 128 -6.93 -4.30 4.20
C GLY A 128 -6.01 -4.75 5.34
N TYR A 129 -4.79 -4.20 5.41
CA TYR A 129 -3.89 -4.51 6.52
C TYR A 129 -4.28 -3.75 7.79
N GLY A 130 -4.31 -4.48 8.91
CA GLY A 130 -4.52 -3.96 10.25
C GLY A 130 -3.29 -4.14 11.12
N VAL A 131 -2.80 -3.05 11.71
CA VAL A 131 -1.76 -3.08 12.75
C VAL A 131 -2.43 -2.93 14.11
N VAL A 132 -2.28 -3.93 14.98
CA VAL A 132 -2.82 -3.88 16.33
C VAL A 132 -2.07 -2.82 17.12
N ALA A 133 -2.69 -1.65 17.28
CA ALA A 133 -2.13 -0.50 17.98
C ALA A 133 -2.96 -0.10 19.19
N ASP A 134 -4.24 -0.50 19.21
CA ASP A 134 -5.19 -0.04 20.21
C ASP A 134 -5.79 -1.18 21.04
N THR A 135 -6.43 -0.83 22.15
CA THR A 135 -7.17 -1.76 23.00
C THR A 135 -8.50 -1.16 23.43
N GLY A 136 -9.49 -2.01 23.67
CA GLY A 136 -10.80 -1.58 24.18
C GLY A 136 -11.24 -2.38 25.40
N SER A 137 -12.08 -1.79 26.24
CA SER A 137 -12.71 -2.48 27.38
C SER A 137 -13.62 -3.61 26.90
N ALA A 138 -14.38 -3.41 25.82
CA ALA A 138 -15.27 -4.40 25.21
C ALA A 138 -14.58 -5.35 24.21
N ILE A 139 -13.36 -5.02 23.78
CA ILE A 139 -12.56 -5.76 22.81
C ILE A 139 -11.69 -6.78 23.54
N LYS A 140 -12.29 -7.94 23.83
CA LYS A 140 -11.68 -9.06 24.57
C LYS A 140 -11.80 -10.37 23.79
N GLY A 141 -10.78 -11.21 23.88
CA GLY A 141 -10.69 -12.48 23.14
C GLY A 141 -10.53 -12.27 21.63
N ASN A 142 -11.22 -13.08 20.83
CA ASN A 142 -11.14 -13.03 19.37
C ASN A 142 -12.06 -11.92 18.81
N LYS A 143 -11.85 -10.68 19.24
CA LYS A 143 -12.55 -9.50 18.74
C LYS A 143 -11.58 -8.49 18.17
N LEU A 144 -12.00 -7.81 17.10
CA LEU A 144 -11.30 -6.68 16.51
C LEU A 144 -12.24 -5.48 16.42
N ASP A 145 -11.67 -4.29 16.57
CA ASP A 145 -12.34 -3.03 16.22
C ASP A 145 -11.51 -2.30 15.17
N LEU A 146 -12.11 -2.03 14.02
CA LEU A 146 -11.43 -1.49 12.85
C LEU A 146 -11.62 0.02 12.81
N TYR A 147 -10.54 0.76 12.72
CA TYR A 147 -10.61 2.21 12.71
C TYR A 147 -11.18 2.73 11.38
N TYR A 148 -12.10 3.68 11.48
CA TYR A 148 -12.59 4.50 10.37
C TYR A 148 -12.54 5.98 10.77
N GLU A 149 -12.45 6.87 9.79
CA GLU A 149 -12.38 8.30 10.05
C GLU A 149 -13.73 8.85 10.50
N THR A 150 -14.82 8.30 9.97
CA THR A 150 -16.19 8.74 10.25
C THR A 150 -17.12 7.60 10.61
N VAL A 151 -18.19 7.94 11.33
CA VAL A 151 -19.25 7.00 11.71
C VAL A 151 -19.99 6.45 10.48
N ASP A 152 -20.20 7.30 9.46
CA ASP A 152 -20.87 6.90 8.22
C ASP A 152 -20.07 5.84 7.45
N GLU A 153 -18.73 5.92 7.48
CA GLU A 153 -17.86 4.89 6.90
C GLU A 153 -17.97 3.55 7.62
N VAL A 154 -18.12 3.55 8.95
CA VAL A 154 -18.34 2.31 9.71
C VAL A 154 -19.62 1.62 9.23
N TYR A 155 -20.70 2.38 9.05
CA TYR A 155 -22.00 1.84 8.63
C TYR A 155 -22.01 1.41 7.17
N SER A 156 -21.44 2.20 6.27
CA SER A 156 -21.46 1.94 4.83
C SER A 156 -20.49 0.82 4.42
N ASN A 157 -19.32 0.74 5.04
CA ASN A 157 -18.24 -0.15 4.58
C ASN A 157 -18.11 -1.44 5.39
N TRP A 158 -18.52 -1.46 6.68
CA TRP A 158 -18.24 -2.60 7.56
C TRP A 158 -19.47 -3.21 8.24
N GLY A 159 -20.09 -2.51 9.18
CA GLY A 159 -21.02 -3.11 10.14
C GLY A 159 -20.32 -4.08 11.10
N LYS A 160 -21.03 -5.13 11.56
CA LYS A 160 -20.47 -6.19 12.42
C LYS A 160 -20.35 -7.48 11.63
N ARG A 161 -19.14 -8.07 11.59
CA ARG A 161 -18.87 -9.29 10.81
C ARG A 161 -18.17 -10.35 11.64
N THR A 162 -18.36 -11.62 11.29
CA THR A 162 -17.56 -12.73 11.79
C THR A 162 -16.82 -13.35 10.61
N LEU A 163 -15.50 -13.30 10.64
CA LEU A 163 -14.64 -13.68 9.53
C LEU A 163 -13.32 -14.27 10.03
N ASP A 164 -12.60 -14.93 9.13
CA ASP A 164 -11.23 -15.35 9.37
C ASP A 164 -10.28 -14.24 8.94
N VAL A 165 -9.33 -13.90 9.82
CA VAL A 165 -8.24 -12.95 9.52
C VAL A 165 -6.91 -13.69 9.48
N HIS A 166 -5.97 -13.19 8.68
CA HIS A 166 -4.67 -13.82 8.48
C HIS A 166 -3.58 -13.08 9.27
N ILE A 167 -2.79 -13.82 10.05
CA ILE A 167 -1.73 -13.26 10.88
C ILE A 167 -0.44 -13.20 10.05
N ILE A 168 -0.10 -12.01 9.56
CA ILE A 168 1.06 -11.78 8.69
C ILE A 168 2.35 -11.73 9.52
N LYS A 169 2.31 -11.01 10.63
CA LYS A 169 3.42 -10.88 11.58
C LYS A 169 2.89 -10.78 12.99
N ARG A 170 3.42 -11.59 13.92
CA ARG A 170 3.08 -11.48 15.35
C ARG A 170 3.78 -10.26 15.96
N GLY A 171 3.03 -9.48 16.74
CA GLY A 171 3.53 -8.28 17.39
C GLY A 171 4.51 -8.56 18.52
N SER A 172 5.41 -7.61 18.77
CA SER A 172 6.40 -7.64 19.86
C SER A 172 5.85 -7.05 21.17
N GLY A 173 4.63 -6.51 21.16
CA GLY A 173 4.02 -5.78 22.27
C GLY A 173 4.20 -4.26 22.18
N LYS A 174 4.75 -3.73 21.08
CA LYS A 174 4.95 -2.30 20.83
C LYS A 174 4.78 -1.99 19.33
N ILE A 175 4.44 -0.74 19.04
CA ILE A 175 4.46 -0.14 17.70
C ILE A 175 4.68 1.37 17.86
N THR A 176 5.57 1.96 17.07
CA THR A 176 5.82 3.42 17.04
C THR A 176 5.25 4.06 15.79
N GLU A 177 5.17 5.40 15.78
CA GLU A 177 4.75 6.17 14.59
C GLU A 177 5.69 5.95 13.41
N ASP A 178 7.00 5.90 13.66
CA ASP A 178 8.01 5.67 12.62
C ASP A 178 7.85 4.28 12.01
N GLU A 179 7.61 3.26 12.83
CA GLU A 179 7.35 1.89 12.37
C GLU A 179 6.06 1.81 11.54
N LEU A 180 4.98 2.45 11.99
CA LEU A 180 3.72 2.49 11.25
C LEU A 180 3.83 3.28 9.94
N THR A 181 4.62 4.36 9.94
CA THR A 181 4.88 5.18 8.75
C THR A 181 5.70 4.38 7.74
N ALA A 182 6.77 3.72 8.17
CA ALA A 182 7.59 2.87 7.31
C ALA A 182 6.78 1.74 6.64
N LEU A 183 5.81 1.15 7.35
CA LEU A 183 4.89 0.16 6.75
C LEU A 183 4.02 0.77 5.63
N ASN A 184 3.56 2.01 5.82
CA ASN A 184 2.72 2.70 4.83
C ASN A 184 3.52 3.30 3.67
N GLU A 185 4.83 3.46 3.81
CA GLU A 185 5.74 3.99 2.78
C GLU A 185 6.49 2.91 2.00
N ASP A 186 6.22 1.63 2.26
CA ASP A 186 6.81 0.52 1.50
C ASP A 186 6.46 0.66 0.00
N GLU A 187 7.47 0.94 -0.82
CA GLU A 187 7.35 1.18 -2.28
C GLU A 187 6.70 0.00 -2.99
N THR A 188 6.98 -1.23 -2.54
CA THR A 188 6.46 -2.46 -3.16
C THR A 188 4.95 -2.60 -2.97
N MET A 189 4.38 -1.89 -2.00
CA MET A 189 2.96 -1.95 -1.66
C MET A 189 2.18 -0.69 -2.06
N GLN A 190 2.84 0.33 -2.60
CA GLN A 190 2.17 1.59 -2.99
C GLN A 190 1.12 1.38 -4.08
N VAL A 191 1.28 0.38 -4.94
CA VAL A 191 0.29 0.01 -5.97
C VAL A 191 -1.09 -0.29 -5.37
N PHE A 192 -1.12 -0.85 -4.15
CA PHE A 192 -2.36 -1.13 -3.42
C PHE A 192 -2.83 0.02 -2.54
N ARG A 193 -1.97 1.01 -2.26
CA ARG A 193 -2.30 2.08 -1.31
C ARG A 193 -3.42 2.97 -1.81
N GLN A 194 -3.49 3.22 -3.12
CA GLN A 194 -4.51 4.08 -3.73
C GLN A 194 -5.94 3.57 -3.49
N SER A 195 -6.15 2.25 -3.33
CA SER A 195 -7.49 1.73 -2.99
C SER A 195 -7.91 2.01 -1.55
N TYR A 196 -6.99 2.44 -0.69
CA TYR A 196 -7.23 2.74 0.73
C TYR A 196 -7.14 4.22 1.07
N LEU A 197 -6.49 5.01 0.22
CA LEU A 197 -6.56 6.47 0.27
C LEU A 197 -7.84 6.93 -0.43
N LYS A 198 -8.52 7.91 0.15
CA LYS A 198 -9.66 8.56 -0.53
C LYS A 198 -9.15 9.20 -1.82
N THR A 199 -9.78 8.87 -2.95
CA THR A 199 -9.93 9.85 -4.03
C THR A 199 -10.92 10.89 -3.51
N GLU A 200 -10.41 12.08 -3.16
CA GLU A 200 -11.29 13.24 -2.97
C GLU A 200 -11.94 13.54 -4.33
N ASP A 201 -13.22 13.22 -4.48
CA ASP A 201 -14.10 13.74 -5.53
C ASP A 201 -15.06 14.77 -4.93
#